data_AF-A0AAW0NHP8-F1
#
_entry.id   AF-A0AAW0NHP8-F1
#
_cell.length_a   1.000
_cell.length_b   1.000
_cell.length_c   1.000
_cell.angle_alpha   90.00
_cell.angle_beta   90.00
_cell.angle_gamma   90.00
#
_symmetry.space_group_name_H-M   'P 1'
#
loop_
_entity.id
_entity.type
_entity.pdbx_description
1 polymer ?
#
loop_
_entity_poly.entity_id
_entity_poly.type
_entity_poly.pdbx_seq_one_letter_code
_entity_poly.pdbx_strand_id
1 'polypeptide(L)'
;MFQFGVLSALVTALTSVLSAVLLLALTRTLWSLRWSLTRDKDSSLPLPKGSMGWPLVGETFHWLFQGSNFHISRRERHGNVFKTHLLGKPVIRVTGAENIRKILLGEHSLVCTQWPQSTRIILGPNTLVNSIGDLHKRKRKILAKVFSRGALESYLPRLQDVVKQELQKWCLEEGSVDVYSAAKALTFRIAMRVLLGLQLEEERLLYLARTFEQLMNNLFSLPIDAPLSGLRKGIKAREILHAHMEKIIEEKMERPQTEEYNDAFDYMLSSAKEHGHTLSIQELKGYQIPKGWSVMYSIRDTHETAAVFQNPQQFDPDRFGPEREESRASRFSYVPFGGGVRSCVGKELAQIILKTLAVELIGTMSWTLATEDFPKMQTVPIVHPVNGLHVNFRYSHAL
;
A
#
# COMPACT_ATOMS: atom_id res chain seq x y z
N MET A 1 -2.95 31.47 -60.63
CA MET A 1 -2.01 31.59 -59.50
C MET A 1 -2.49 30.82 -58.26
N PHE A 2 -3.61 31.20 -57.61
CA PHE A 2 -4.14 30.57 -56.38
C PHE A 2 -4.10 29.04 -56.33
N GLN A 3 -4.51 28.35 -57.40
CA GLN A 3 -4.63 26.89 -57.45
C GLN A 3 -3.31 26.14 -57.18
N PHE A 4 -2.16 26.70 -57.58
CA PHE A 4 -0.83 26.13 -57.29
C PHE A 4 -0.45 26.26 -55.80
N GLY A 5 -0.85 27.36 -55.14
CA GLY A 5 -0.60 27.55 -53.71
C GLY A 5 -1.33 26.52 -52.85
N VAL A 6 -2.59 26.23 -53.19
CA VAL A 6 -3.39 25.20 -52.50
C VAL A 6 -2.80 23.81 -52.72
N LEU A 7 -2.40 23.46 -53.95
CA LEU A 7 -1.78 22.16 -54.24
C LEU A 7 -0.45 22.00 -53.49
N SER A 8 0.41 23.04 -53.48
CA SER A 8 1.67 23.02 -52.73
C SER A 8 1.43 22.89 -51.22
N ALA A 9 0.44 23.59 -50.66
CA ALA A 9 0.10 23.48 -49.24
C ALA A 9 -0.41 22.07 -48.87
N LEU A 10 -1.24 21.47 -49.73
CA LEU A 10 -1.70 20.09 -49.56
C LEU A 10 -0.56 19.07 -49.61
N VAL A 11 0.38 19.22 -50.56
CA VAL A 11 1.57 18.35 -50.64
C VAL A 11 2.47 18.52 -49.40
N THR A 12 2.71 19.75 -48.94
CA THR A 12 3.47 20.01 -47.70
C THR A 12 2.79 19.43 -46.46
N ALA A 13 1.46 19.54 -46.36
CA ALA A 13 0.69 18.94 -45.27
C ALA A 13 0.76 17.40 -45.31
N LEU A 14 0.54 16.79 -46.48
CA LEU A 14 0.60 15.33 -46.66
C LEU A 14 2.00 14.77 -46.36
N THR A 15 3.06 15.42 -46.83
CA THR A 15 4.45 15.00 -46.55
C THR A 15 4.83 15.20 -45.08
N SER A 16 4.34 16.25 -44.42
CA SER A 16 4.52 16.44 -42.98
C SER A 16 3.78 15.38 -42.15
N VAL A 17 2.54 15.06 -42.52
CA VAL A 17 1.76 13.98 -41.88
C VAL A 17 2.43 12.62 -42.11
N LEU A 18 2.86 12.31 -43.33
CA LEU A 18 3.60 11.08 -43.64
C LEU A 18 4.91 10.98 -42.84
N SER A 19 5.67 12.07 -42.76
CA SER A 19 6.90 12.12 -41.97
C SER A 19 6.64 11.91 -40.48
N ALA A 20 5.58 12.51 -39.92
CA ALA A 20 5.18 12.31 -38.54
C ALA A 20 4.75 10.84 -38.28
N VAL A 21 3.98 10.23 -39.19
CA VAL A 21 3.58 8.81 -39.09
C VAL A 21 4.80 7.88 -39.17
N LEU A 22 5.74 8.13 -40.08
CA LEU A 22 6.98 7.35 -40.20
C LEU A 22 7.87 7.50 -38.95
N LEU A 23 8.02 8.72 -38.41
CA LEU A 23 8.75 8.96 -37.17
C LEU A 23 8.10 8.27 -35.96
N LEU A 24 6.77 8.29 -35.87
CA LEU A 24 6.03 7.57 -34.82
C LEU A 24 6.17 6.05 -34.96
N ALA A 25 6.11 5.52 -36.18
CA ALA A 25 6.32 4.10 -36.46
C ALA A 25 7.75 3.66 -36.11
N LEU A 26 8.76 4.40 -36.55
CA LEU A 26 10.17 4.18 -36.22
C LEU A 26 10.43 4.27 -34.71
N THR A 27 9.88 5.28 -34.05
CA THR A 27 9.97 5.43 -32.59
C THR A 27 9.35 4.23 -31.87
N ARG A 28 8.20 3.73 -32.34
CA ARG A 28 7.52 2.56 -31.77
C ARG A 28 8.28 1.24 -32.02
N THR A 29 8.86 1.05 -33.19
CA THR A 29 9.68 -0.14 -33.48
C THR A 29 10.99 -0.12 -32.71
N LEU A 30 11.68 1.02 -32.62
CA LEU A 30 12.89 1.18 -31.78
C LEU A 30 12.57 0.99 -30.28
N TRP A 31 11.43 1.47 -29.79
CA TRP A 31 10.98 1.24 -28.41
C TRP A 31 10.72 -0.25 -28.15
N SER A 32 10.06 -0.95 -29.07
CA SER A 32 9.86 -2.40 -28.98
C SER A 32 11.18 -3.18 -29.03
N LEU A 33 12.08 -2.80 -29.96
CA LEU A 33 13.40 -3.41 -30.14
C LEU A 33 14.24 -3.25 -28.87
N ARG A 34 14.32 -2.05 -28.29
CA ARG A 34 15.00 -1.77 -27.01
C ARG A 34 14.60 -2.78 -25.93
N TRP A 35 13.30 -2.98 -25.73
CA TRP A 35 12.82 -3.90 -24.69
C TRP A 35 13.01 -5.38 -25.04
N SER A 36 13.02 -5.74 -26.34
CA SER A 36 13.42 -7.08 -26.78
C SER A 36 14.92 -7.36 -26.56
N LEU A 37 15.78 -6.34 -26.66
CA LEU A 37 17.22 -6.44 -26.41
C LEU A 37 17.55 -6.47 -24.91
N THR A 38 16.66 -5.98 -24.04
CA THR A 38 16.78 -6.18 -22.58
C THR A 38 16.31 -7.56 -22.09
N ARG A 39 16.00 -8.49 -23.00
CA ARG A 39 15.72 -9.89 -22.68
C ARG A 39 16.97 -10.56 -22.09
N ASP A 40 16.78 -11.45 -21.12
CA ASP A 40 17.83 -12.36 -20.67
C ASP A 40 18.23 -13.31 -21.81
N LYS A 41 19.52 -13.28 -22.18
CA LYS A 41 20.11 -14.08 -23.27
C LYS A 41 20.29 -15.54 -22.87
N ASP A 42 20.57 -15.79 -21.59
CA ASP A 42 20.86 -17.13 -21.05
C ASP A 42 19.57 -17.91 -20.75
N SER A 43 18.41 -17.30 -21.05
CA SER A 43 17.09 -17.89 -20.87
C SER A 43 16.36 -18.06 -22.20
N SER A 44 16.00 -19.31 -22.50
CA SER A 44 15.18 -19.70 -23.66
C SER A 44 13.71 -19.29 -23.53
N LEU A 45 13.24 -18.98 -22.32
CA LEU A 45 11.85 -18.56 -22.08
C LEU A 45 11.54 -17.20 -22.72
N PRO A 46 10.30 -16.97 -23.20
CA PRO A 46 9.88 -15.67 -23.67
C PRO A 46 9.64 -14.68 -22.50
N LEU A 47 9.70 -13.39 -22.80
CA LEU A 47 9.13 -12.36 -21.94
C LEU A 47 7.59 -12.50 -21.91
N PRO A 48 6.91 -12.15 -20.80
CA PRO A 48 5.46 -12.12 -20.73
C PRO A 48 4.79 -11.28 -21.83
N LYS A 49 3.54 -11.65 -22.19
CA LYS A 49 2.68 -10.86 -23.09
C LYS A 49 2.41 -9.48 -22.48
N GLY A 50 2.09 -8.47 -23.30
CA GLY A 50 1.74 -7.13 -22.84
C GLY A 50 2.47 -5.99 -23.55
N SER A 51 2.12 -4.75 -23.19
CA SER A 51 2.48 -3.53 -23.91
C SER A 51 3.46 -2.66 -23.11
N MET A 52 4.59 -2.26 -23.71
CA MET A 52 5.50 -1.29 -23.10
C MET A 52 5.04 0.17 -23.24
N GLY A 53 3.80 0.39 -23.72
CA GLY A 53 3.20 1.71 -23.90
C GLY A 53 4.01 2.65 -24.79
N TRP A 54 3.89 3.96 -24.52
CA TRP A 54 4.65 5.01 -25.19
C TRP A 54 6.10 5.10 -24.66
N PRO A 55 7.05 5.64 -25.45
CA PRO A 55 8.39 5.97 -24.95
C PRO A 55 8.35 6.81 -23.67
N LEU A 56 9.29 6.56 -22.76
CA LEU A 56 9.48 7.21 -21.45
C LEU A 56 8.31 7.04 -20.45
N VAL A 57 7.08 7.39 -20.83
CA VAL A 57 5.90 7.39 -19.94
C VAL A 57 5.17 6.05 -19.89
N GLY A 58 5.37 5.17 -20.89
CA GLY A 58 4.77 3.85 -20.94
C GLY A 58 3.24 3.88 -20.99
N GLU A 59 2.61 3.13 -20.08
CA GLU A 59 1.17 3.14 -19.84
C GLU A 59 0.76 3.98 -18.60
N THR A 60 1.70 4.72 -17.98
CA THR A 60 1.48 5.39 -16.67
C THR A 60 0.20 6.22 -16.60
N PHE A 61 -0.11 7.02 -17.63
CA PHE A 61 -1.34 7.81 -17.67
C PHE A 61 -2.60 6.94 -17.78
N HIS A 62 -2.57 5.85 -18.55
CA HIS A 62 -3.70 4.90 -18.62
C HIS A 62 -3.95 4.27 -17.25
N TRP A 63 -2.89 3.93 -16.50
CA TRP A 63 -3.01 3.41 -15.14
C TRP A 63 -3.59 4.45 -14.16
N LEU A 64 -3.10 5.70 -14.20
CA LEU A 64 -3.62 6.77 -13.35
C LEU A 64 -5.09 7.10 -13.63
N PHE A 65 -5.51 7.14 -14.89
CA PHE A 65 -6.90 7.46 -15.27
C PHE A 65 -7.88 6.27 -15.16
N GLN A 66 -7.43 5.03 -15.39
CA GLN A 66 -8.31 3.84 -15.36
C GLN A 66 -8.27 3.08 -14.01
N GLY A 67 -7.34 3.39 -13.10
CA GLY A 67 -7.28 2.79 -11.77
C GLY A 67 -7.22 1.26 -11.78
N SER A 68 -8.14 0.60 -11.07
CA SER A 68 -8.30 -0.86 -11.08
C SER A 68 -8.59 -1.43 -12.47
N ASN A 69 -9.42 -0.73 -13.27
CA ASN A 69 -9.82 -1.17 -14.61
C ASN A 69 -8.64 -1.26 -15.58
N PHE A 70 -7.53 -0.54 -15.32
CA PHE A 70 -6.27 -0.76 -16.02
C PHE A 70 -5.76 -2.20 -15.83
N HIS A 71 -5.67 -2.68 -14.58
CA HIS A 71 -5.13 -4.00 -14.29
C HIS A 71 -6.07 -5.11 -14.76
N ILE A 72 -7.38 -4.95 -14.58
CA ILE A 72 -8.40 -5.90 -15.06
C ILE A 72 -8.31 -6.06 -16.58
N SER A 73 -8.40 -4.96 -17.34
CA SER A 73 -8.38 -5.00 -18.81
C SER A 73 -7.08 -5.52 -19.43
N ARG A 74 -5.94 -5.45 -18.74
CA ARG A 74 -4.68 -6.08 -19.21
C ARG A 74 -4.61 -7.55 -18.80
N ARG A 75 -5.15 -7.95 -17.64
CA ARG A 75 -5.26 -9.36 -17.22
C ARG A 75 -6.11 -10.17 -18.21
N GLU A 76 -7.26 -9.64 -18.60
CA GLU A 76 -8.16 -10.27 -19.58
C GLU A 76 -7.47 -10.51 -20.93
N ARG A 77 -6.68 -9.53 -21.41
CA ARG A 77 -6.01 -9.59 -22.73
C ARG A 77 -4.71 -10.39 -22.73
N HIS A 78 -4.06 -10.56 -21.58
CA HIS A 78 -2.67 -11.05 -21.52
C HIS A 78 -2.44 -12.18 -20.51
N GLY A 79 -3.42 -12.49 -19.66
CA GLY A 79 -3.35 -13.49 -18.59
C GLY A 79 -2.81 -12.92 -17.27
N ASN A 80 -2.66 -13.81 -16.28
CA ASN A 80 -2.29 -13.46 -14.91
C ASN A 80 -0.82 -12.98 -14.72
N VAL A 81 0.00 -13.05 -15.78
CA VAL A 81 1.39 -12.56 -15.82
C VAL A 81 1.59 -11.77 -17.10
N PHE A 82 1.78 -10.45 -17.00
CA PHE A 82 1.94 -9.58 -18.16
C PHE A 82 2.97 -8.46 -17.94
N LYS A 83 3.60 -7.99 -19.02
CA LYS A 83 4.51 -6.84 -19.01
C LYS A 83 3.79 -5.52 -19.29
N THR A 84 4.23 -4.46 -18.63
CA THR A 84 3.83 -3.07 -18.87
C THR A 84 5.00 -2.12 -18.56
N HIS A 85 4.81 -0.81 -18.71
CA HIS A 85 5.79 0.20 -18.36
C HIS A 85 5.10 1.32 -17.56
N LEU A 86 5.45 1.46 -16.28
CA LEU A 86 4.78 2.37 -15.33
C LEU A 86 5.82 3.15 -14.52
N LEU A 87 5.53 4.43 -14.24
CA LEU A 87 6.37 5.33 -13.42
C LEU A 87 7.85 5.35 -13.88
N GLY A 88 8.07 5.36 -15.19
CA GLY A 88 9.41 5.39 -15.80
C GLY A 88 10.17 4.06 -15.77
N LYS A 89 9.53 2.94 -15.41
CA LYS A 89 10.16 1.61 -15.33
C LYS A 89 9.41 0.52 -16.10
N PRO A 90 10.11 -0.50 -16.62
CA PRO A 90 9.48 -1.73 -17.07
C PRO A 90 9.01 -2.56 -15.86
N VAL A 91 7.76 -3.04 -15.92
CA VAL A 91 7.08 -3.74 -14.82
C VAL A 91 6.46 -5.04 -15.32
N ILE A 92 6.67 -6.15 -14.60
CA ILE A 92 5.87 -7.36 -14.75
C ILE A 92 4.76 -7.35 -13.68
N ARG A 93 3.49 -7.33 -14.11
CA ARG A 93 2.33 -7.55 -13.24
C ARG A 93 2.09 -9.04 -13.07
N VAL A 94 1.86 -9.46 -11.83
CA VAL A 94 1.75 -10.88 -11.46
C VAL A 94 0.58 -11.12 -10.50
N THR A 95 -0.25 -12.11 -10.78
CA THR A 95 -1.46 -12.45 -10.01
C THR A 95 -1.70 -13.97 -9.98
N GLY A 96 -2.56 -14.42 -9.05
CA GLY A 96 -2.85 -15.83 -8.79
C GLY A 96 -1.94 -16.44 -7.71
N ALA A 97 -2.52 -17.31 -6.88
CA ALA A 97 -1.92 -17.80 -5.64
C ALA A 97 -0.48 -18.33 -5.79
N GLU A 98 -0.23 -19.28 -6.72
CA GLU A 98 1.11 -19.86 -6.90
C GLU A 98 2.15 -18.89 -7.46
N ASN A 99 1.74 -17.88 -8.23
CA ASN A 99 2.68 -16.86 -8.71
C ASN A 99 3.07 -15.91 -7.58
N ILE A 100 2.12 -15.52 -6.75
CA ILE A 100 2.36 -14.68 -5.57
C ILE A 100 3.15 -15.45 -4.50
N ARG A 101 2.86 -16.74 -4.30
CA ARG A 101 3.64 -17.64 -3.44
C ARG A 101 5.13 -17.61 -3.78
N LYS A 102 5.48 -17.77 -5.07
CA LYS A 102 6.87 -17.73 -5.55
C LYS A 102 7.53 -16.38 -5.28
N ILE A 103 6.81 -15.27 -5.45
CA ILE A 103 7.34 -13.91 -5.18
C ILE A 103 7.54 -13.69 -3.67
N LEU A 104 6.56 -14.02 -2.83
CA LEU A 104 6.59 -13.76 -1.38
C LEU A 104 7.62 -14.64 -0.65
N LEU A 105 7.78 -15.89 -1.08
CA LEU A 105 8.84 -16.78 -0.58
C LEU A 105 10.20 -16.48 -1.23
N GLY A 106 10.22 -15.76 -2.35
CA GLY A 106 11.40 -15.38 -3.13
C GLY A 106 12.09 -14.08 -2.70
N GLU A 107 11.71 -13.43 -1.60
CA GLU A 107 12.38 -12.21 -1.15
C GLU A 107 13.81 -12.50 -0.63
N HIS A 108 14.74 -11.59 -0.96
CA HIS A 108 16.21 -11.71 -0.77
C HIS A 108 16.87 -12.83 -1.61
N SER A 109 16.10 -13.48 -2.47
CA SER A 109 16.56 -14.50 -3.42
C SER A 109 16.21 -14.08 -4.85
N LEU A 110 14.97 -14.35 -5.28
CA LEU A 110 14.42 -14.02 -6.60
C LEU A 110 14.07 -12.55 -6.78
N VAL A 111 13.57 -11.93 -5.72
CA VAL A 111 13.12 -10.56 -5.70
C VAL A 111 13.71 -9.83 -4.50
N CYS A 112 13.83 -8.52 -4.63
CA CYS A 112 14.18 -7.64 -3.54
C CYS A 112 13.16 -6.51 -3.53
N THR A 113 12.48 -6.33 -2.41
CA THR A 113 11.39 -5.37 -2.26
C THR A 113 11.85 -3.96 -2.65
N GLN A 114 11.20 -3.37 -3.66
CA GLN A 114 11.50 -2.03 -4.15
C GLN A 114 10.23 -1.20 -4.27
N TRP A 115 10.19 -0.10 -3.53
CA TRP A 115 9.11 0.88 -3.59
C TRP A 115 9.35 1.99 -4.63
N PRO A 116 8.31 2.70 -5.08
CA PRO A 116 8.43 3.88 -5.93
C PRO A 116 9.42 4.91 -5.36
N GLN A 117 10.01 5.74 -6.23
CA GLN A 117 11.06 6.67 -5.82
C GLN A 117 10.56 7.74 -4.84
N SER A 118 9.35 8.26 -5.03
CA SER A 118 8.64 9.13 -4.08
C SER A 118 8.51 8.47 -2.70
N THR A 119 7.98 7.23 -2.65
CA THR A 119 7.84 6.45 -1.40
C THR A 119 9.19 6.27 -0.69
N ARG A 120 10.26 5.97 -1.44
CA ARG A 120 11.61 5.78 -0.88
C ARG A 120 12.22 7.08 -0.31
N ILE A 121 11.94 8.23 -0.94
CA ILE A 121 12.38 9.55 -0.47
C ILE A 121 11.58 9.99 0.76
N ILE A 122 10.25 9.86 0.73
CA ILE A 122 9.34 10.33 1.78
C ILE A 122 9.44 9.46 3.04
N LEU A 123 9.60 8.14 2.92
CA LEU A 123 9.86 7.27 4.09
C LEU A 123 11.33 7.27 4.54
N GLY A 124 12.25 7.78 3.73
CA GLY A 124 13.69 7.78 4.01
C GLY A 124 14.34 6.37 4.00
N PRO A 125 15.68 6.30 3.96
CA PRO A 125 16.41 5.03 3.79
C PRO A 125 16.34 4.11 5.02
N ASN A 126 16.12 4.67 6.21
CA ASN A 126 16.30 3.94 7.48
C ASN A 126 15.07 3.14 7.96
N THR A 127 13.94 3.17 7.25
CA THR A 127 12.76 2.38 7.60
C THR A 127 12.91 0.88 7.32
N LEU A 128 12.10 0.05 8.00
CA LEU A 128 12.00 -1.40 7.69
C LEU A 128 11.61 -1.64 6.23
N VAL A 129 10.70 -0.80 5.72
CA VAL A 129 10.12 -0.84 4.36
C VAL A 129 11.19 -0.72 3.28
N ASN A 130 12.16 0.18 3.47
CA ASN A 130 13.25 0.43 2.52
C ASN A 130 14.54 -0.36 2.83
N SER A 131 14.61 -1.03 3.98
CA SER A 131 15.71 -1.93 4.31
C SER A 131 15.61 -3.25 3.54
N ILE A 132 16.74 -3.87 3.22
CA ILE A 132 16.84 -5.14 2.47
C ILE A 132 17.76 -6.13 3.18
N GLY A 133 17.70 -7.41 2.78
CA GLY A 133 18.55 -8.49 3.27
C GLY A 133 18.69 -8.50 4.80
N ASP A 134 19.94 -8.45 5.24
CA ASP A 134 20.33 -8.56 6.64
C ASP A 134 19.96 -7.34 7.50
N LEU A 135 20.00 -6.14 6.94
CA LEU A 135 19.51 -4.93 7.61
C LEU A 135 18.00 -5.02 7.87
N HIS A 136 17.25 -5.58 6.92
CA HIS A 136 15.83 -5.87 7.09
C HIS A 136 15.59 -6.96 8.16
N LYS A 137 16.34 -8.07 8.13
CA LYS A 137 16.22 -9.14 9.14
C LYS A 137 16.38 -8.62 10.56
N ARG A 138 17.43 -7.83 10.83
CA ARG A 138 17.68 -7.25 12.17
C ARG A 138 16.55 -6.30 12.61
N LYS A 139 16.19 -5.31 11.77
CA LYS A 139 15.10 -4.37 12.07
C LYS A 139 13.74 -5.08 12.24
N ARG A 140 13.47 -6.14 11.47
CA ARG A 140 12.26 -6.94 11.61
C ARG A 140 12.21 -7.66 12.95
N LYS A 141 13.33 -8.23 13.41
CA LYS A 141 13.39 -8.94 14.71
C LYS A 141 13.13 -7.99 15.87
N ILE A 142 13.72 -6.78 15.83
CA ILE A 142 13.47 -5.72 16.82
C ILE A 142 11.97 -5.34 16.84
N LEU A 143 11.40 -5.03 15.68
CA LEU A 143 9.98 -4.65 15.59
C LEU A 143 9.01 -5.80 15.90
N ALA A 144 9.42 -7.05 15.78
CA ALA A 144 8.56 -8.19 16.14
C ALA A 144 8.30 -8.28 17.66
N LYS A 145 9.16 -7.71 18.52
CA LYS A 145 8.93 -7.70 19.97
C LYS A 145 7.75 -6.79 20.37
N VAL A 146 7.56 -5.68 19.65
CA VAL A 146 6.41 -4.75 19.77
C VAL A 146 5.07 -5.44 19.54
N PHE A 147 5.02 -6.38 18.59
CA PHE A 147 3.81 -7.11 18.24
C PHE A 147 3.84 -8.55 18.77
N SER A 148 4.63 -8.79 19.82
CA SER A 148 4.64 -10.08 20.55
C SER A 148 3.37 -10.22 21.38
N ARG A 149 2.98 -11.48 21.69
CA ARG A 149 1.74 -11.77 22.42
C ARG A 149 1.60 -10.94 23.72
N GLY A 150 2.61 -10.95 24.58
CA GLY A 150 2.58 -10.22 25.85
C GLY A 150 2.55 -8.69 25.71
N ALA A 151 3.15 -8.14 24.64
CA ALA A 151 3.02 -6.71 24.32
C ALA A 151 1.60 -6.37 23.86
N LEU A 152 0.98 -7.21 23.02
CA LEU A 152 -0.41 -7.01 22.59
C LEU A 152 -1.42 -7.18 23.74
N GLU A 153 -1.15 -8.09 24.68
CA GLU A 153 -1.93 -8.26 25.91
C GLU A 153 -1.81 -7.01 26.82
N SER A 154 -0.65 -6.37 26.93
CA SER A 154 -0.46 -5.11 27.68
C SER A 154 -0.94 -3.84 26.94
N TYR A 155 -1.29 -3.95 25.66
CA TYR A 155 -1.90 -2.88 24.87
C TYR A 155 -3.44 -2.91 24.92
N LEU A 156 -4.05 -4.07 25.17
CA LEU A 156 -5.48 -4.29 25.01
C LEU A 156 -6.37 -3.35 25.85
N PRO A 157 -6.14 -3.09 27.16
CA PRO A 157 -6.99 -2.19 27.94
C PRO A 157 -6.95 -0.75 27.38
N ARG A 158 -5.74 -0.19 27.18
CA ARG A 158 -5.52 1.14 26.58
C ARG A 158 -6.17 1.27 25.19
N LEU A 159 -6.19 0.19 24.42
CA LEU A 159 -6.87 0.13 23.12
C LEU A 159 -8.40 0.14 23.26
N GLN A 160 -8.98 -0.63 24.18
CA GLN A 160 -10.42 -0.63 24.42
C GLN A 160 -10.92 0.73 24.89
N ASP A 161 -10.21 1.38 25.82
CA ASP A 161 -10.57 2.72 26.30
C ASP A 161 -10.55 3.76 25.17
N VAL A 162 -9.53 3.72 24.31
CA VAL A 162 -9.40 4.61 23.16
C VAL A 162 -10.50 4.36 22.11
N VAL A 163 -10.89 3.11 21.87
CA VAL A 163 -12.00 2.78 20.95
C VAL A 163 -13.34 3.24 21.54
N LYS A 164 -13.63 2.96 22.82
CA LYS A 164 -14.86 3.37 23.50
C LYS A 164 -15.03 4.89 23.50
N GLN A 165 -13.99 5.63 23.89
CA GLN A 165 -14.02 7.10 23.89
C GLN A 165 -14.29 7.70 22.50
N GLU A 166 -13.76 7.11 21.44
CA GLU A 166 -13.97 7.64 20.09
C GLU A 166 -15.36 7.25 19.53
N LEU A 167 -15.83 6.02 19.76
CA LEU A 167 -17.19 5.62 19.40
C LEU A 167 -18.24 6.46 20.14
N GLN A 168 -18.04 6.75 21.43
CA GLN A 168 -18.92 7.64 22.20
C GLN A 168 -19.05 9.02 21.56
N LYS A 169 -17.97 9.60 21.01
CA LYS A 169 -18.05 10.84 20.22
C LYS A 169 -18.89 10.65 18.96
N TRP A 170 -18.70 9.56 18.21
CA TRP A 170 -19.45 9.31 16.97
C TRP A 170 -20.95 9.20 17.19
N CYS A 171 -21.38 8.77 18.38
CA CYS A 171 -22.79 8.67 18.77
C CYS A 171 -23.34 9.94 19.47
N LEU A 172 -22.49 10.93 19.74
CA LEU A 172 -22.86 12.24 20.31
C LEU A 172 -22.79 13.38 19.27
N GLU A 173 -22.30 13.09 18.06
CA GLU A 173 -22.35 14.01 16.92
C GLU A 173 -23.80 14.28 16.51
N GLU A 174 -24.20 15.55 16.33
CA GLU A 174 -25.58 15.92 15.98
C GLU A 174 -25.99 15.54 14.54
N GLY A 175 -25.06 15.00 13.74
CA GLY A 175 -25.26 14.63 12.35
C GLY A 175 -24.39 13.45 11.90
N SER A 176 -24.31 13.23 10.59
CA SER A 176 -23.61 12.06 10.02
C SER A 176 -22.09 12.18 10.14
N VAL A 177 -21.47 11.23 10.82
CA VAL A 177 -20.01 11.11 10.93
C VAL A 177 -19.42 10.59 9.63
N ASP A 178 -18.39 11.23 9.07
CA ASP A 178 -17.53 10.57 8.07
C ASP A 178 -16.62 9.55 8.76
N VAL A 179 -17.05 8.29 8.72
CA VAL A 179 -16.33 7.15 9.31
C VAL A 179 -14.95 6.97 8.69
N TYR A 180 -14.70 7.40 7.45
CA TYR A 180 -13.36 7.31 6.84
C TYR A 180 -12.41 8.35 7.44
N SER A 181 -12.83 9.61 7.61
CA SER A 181 -12.07 10.61 8.36
C SER A 181 -11.85 10.18 9.81
N ALA A 182 -12.92 9.76 10.49
CA ALA A 182 -12.88 9.38 11.89
C ALA A 182 -12.02 8.13 12.16
N ALA A 183 -12.04 7.12 11.28
CA ALA A 183 -11.17 5.94 11.41
C ALA A 183 -9.68 6.27 11.20
N LYS A 184 -9.32 7.25 10.36
CA LYS A 184 -7.94 7.76 10.27
C LYS A 184 -7.53 8.44 11.58
N ALA A 185 -8.40 9.26 12.18
CA ALA A 185 -8.14 9.90 13.47
C ALA A 185 -7.99 8.87 14.60
N LEU A 186 -8.89 7.89 14.69
CA LEU A 186 -8.84 6.79 15.66
C LEU A 186 -7.56 5.96 15.54
N THR A 187 -7.20 5.53 14.33
CA THR A 187 -5.98 4.71 14.13
C THR A 187 -4.70 5.50 14.43
N PHE A 188 -4.66 6.80 14.15
CA PHE A 188 -3.57 7.67 14.58
C PHE A 188 -3.55 7.86 16.12
N ARG A 189 -4.70 8.07 16.76
CA ARG A 189 -4.86 8.16 18.22
C ARG A 189 -4.37 6.90 18.93
N ILE A 190 -4.71 5.72 18.40
CA ILE A 190 -4.22 4.42 18.89
C ILE A 190 -2.69 4.34 18.74
N ALA A 191 -2.13 4.71 17.59
CA ALA A 191 -0.68 4.71 17.40
C ALA A 191 0.05 5.64 18.39
N MET A 192 -0.47 6.85 18.63
CA MET A 192 0.15 7.78 19.58
C MET A 192 -0.01 7.30 21.04
N ARG A 193 -1.23 7.01 21.50
CA ARG A 193 -1.51 6.68 22.92
C ARG A 193 -1.07 5.27 23.33
N VAL A 194 -1.27 4.27 22.46
CA VAL A 194 -1.08 2.85 22.81
C VAL A 194 0.31 2.35 22.40
N LEU A 195 0.78 2.71 21.20
CA LEU A 195 2.11 2.25 20.73
C LEU A 195 3.24 3.17 21.17
N LEU A 196 3.06 4.50 21.15
CA LEU A 196 4.13 5.43 21.54
C LEU A 196 3.99 5.96 22.98
N GLY A 197 2.93 5.59 23.71
CA GLY A 197 2.69 6.02 25.10
C GLY A 197 2.36 7.49 25.27
N LEU A 198 2.00 8.20 24.20
CA LEU A 198 1.92 9.65 24.17
C LEU A 198 0.56 10.17 24.60
N GLN A 199 0.56 10.95 25.68
CA GLN A 199 -0.56 11.80 26.06
C GLN A 199 -0.36 13.17 25.39
N LEU A 200 -1.12 13.43 24.33
CA LEU A 200 -1.11 14.69 23.58
C LEU A 200 -2.47 15.39 23.71
N GLU A 201 -2.44 16.72 23.74
CA GLU A 201 -3.62 17.58 23.61
C GLU A 201 -4.35 17.28 22.29
N GLU A 202 -5.69 17.40 22.28
CA GLU A 202 -6.52 17.00 21.14
C GLU A 202 -6.17 17.80 19.86
N GLU A 203 -5.94 19.11 19.97
CA GLU A 203 -5.54 19.95 18.83
C GLU A 203 -4.18 19.50 18.25
N ARG A 204 -3.20 19.22 19.12
CA ARG A 204 -1.85 18.76 18.72
C ARG A 204 -1.91 17.39 18.06
N LEU A 205 -2.75 16.48 18.58
CA LEU A 205 -3.02 15.18 17.97
C LEU A 205 -3.67 15.33 16.58
N LEU A 206 -4.68 16.19 16.44
CA LEU A 206 -5.36 16.47 15.17
C LEU A 206 -4.45 17.21 14.16
N TYR A 207 -3.50 18.02 14.62
CA TYR A 207 -2.44 18.58 13.77
C TYR A 207 -1.56 17.47 13.21
N LEU A 208 -0.97 16.63 14.07
CA LEU A 208 -0.07 15.55 13.66
C LEU A 208 -0.78 14.48 12.80
N ALA A 209 -2.06 14.18 13.07
CA ALA A 209 -2.87 13.30 12.23
C ALA A 209 -3.04 13.87 10.80
N ARG A 210 -3.33 15.17 10.67
CA ARG A 210 -3.41 15.86 9.36
C ARG A 210 -2.05 15.90 8.66
N THR A 211 -0.95 16.08 9.39
CA THR A 211 0.42 15.99 8.82
C THR A 211 0.74 14.57 8.35
N PHE A 212 0.35 13.54 9.11
CA PHE A 212 0.52 12.15 8.72
C PHE A 212 -0.31 11.79 7.48
N GLU A 213 -1.55 12.29 7.36
CA GLU A 213 -2.32 12.18 6.14
C GLU A 213 -1.65 12.89 4.94
N GLN A 214 -1.07 14.07 5.14
CA GLN A 214 -0.28 14.74 4.09
C GLN A 214 0.95 13.91 3.66
N LEU A 215 1.60 13.19 4.58
CA LEU A 215 2.67 12.25 4.24
C LEU A 215 2.11 11.08 3.41
N MET A 216 1.07 10.41 3.90
CA MET A 216 0.47 9.21 3.29
C MET A 216 -0.07 9.49 1.88
N ASN A 217 -0.83 10.57 1.69
CA ASN A 217 -1.43 10.95 0.41
C ASN A 217 -0.39 11.30 -0.67
N ASN A 218 0.86 11.57 -0.28
CA ASN A 218 1.95 11.89 -1.20
C ASN A 218 2.95 10.74 -1.43
N LEU A 219 2.84 9.60 -0.73
CA LEU A 219 3.75 8.44 -0.87
C LEU A 219 3.89 7.92 -2.31
N PHE A 220 2.87 8.11 -3.15
CA PHE A 220 2.82 7.64 -4.53
C PHE A 220 2.89 8.78 -5.57
N SER A 221 3.37 9.96 -5.17
CA SER A 221 3.54 11.11 -6.09
C SER A 221 4.51 10.80 -7.25
N LEU A 222 4.50 11.65 -8.28
CA LEU A 222 5.63 11.72 -9.21
C LEU A 222 6.93 12.10 -8.44
N PRO A 223 8.10 11.57 -8.83
CA PRO A 223 9.37 11.82 -8.16
C PRO A 223 10.02 13.15 -8.61
N ILE A 224 9.24 14.23 -8.62
CA ILE A 224 9.65 15.57 -9.04
C ILE A 224 9.60 16.47 -7.83
N ASP A 225 10.76 16.95 -7.36
CA ASP A 225 10.85 17.83 -6.19
C ASP A 225 10.81 19.30 -6.63
N ALA A 226 9.60 19.84 -6.70
CA ALA A 226 9.35 21.23 -7.10
C ALA A 226 8.41 21.93 -6.09
N PRO A 227 8.33 23.27 -6.06
CA PRO A 227 7.30 23.99 -5.32
C PRO A 227 5.90 23.44 -5.62
N LEU A 228 5.05 23.33 -4.58
CA LEU A 228 3.69 22.74 -4.63
C LEU A 228 3.57 21.25 -5.05
N SER A 229 4.65 20.61 -5.50
CA SER A 229 4.67 19.19 -5.88
C SER A 229 4.28 18.26 -4.73
N GLY A 230 3.72 17.10 -5.07
CA GLY A 230 3.39 16.08 -4.08
C GLY A 230 4.62 15.58 -3.31
N LEU A 231 5.76 15.42 -3.99
CA LEU A 231 7.00 15.01 -3.35
C LEU A 231 7.45 16.03 -2.30
N ARG A 232 7.47 17.32 -2.62
CA ARG A 232 7.83 18.39 -1.68
C ARG A 232 6.86 18.46 -0.48
N LYS A 233 5.56 18.22 -0.71
CA LYS A 233 4.54 18.14 0.37
C LYS A 233 4.80 16.96 1.31
N GLY A 234 5.08 15.77 0.76
CA GLY A 234 5.41 14.58 1.56
C GLY A 234 6.73 14.72 2.33
N ILE A 235 7.75 15.36 1.74
CA ILE A 235 9.03 15.68 2.38
C ILE A 235 8.82 16.63 3.58
N LYS A 236 8.08 17.73 3.39
CA LYS A 236 7.79 18.67 4.49
C LYS A 236 6.96 18.02 5.61
N ALA A 237 6.00 17.16 5.25
CA ALA A 237 5.20 16.41 6.23
C ALA A 237 6.07 15.45 7.06
N ARG A 238 7.01 14.73 6.43
CA ARG A 238 8.03 13.92 7.12
C ARG A 238 8.85 14.75 8.09
N GLU A 239 9.36 15.90 7.67
CA GLU A 239 10.22 16.77 8.50
C GLU A 239 9.50 17.28 9.76
N ILE A 240 8.23 17.70 9.62
CA ILE A 240 7.40 18.10 10.76
C ILE A 240 7.21 16.91 11.72
N LEU A 241 6.88 15.72 11.22
CA LEU A 241 6.67 14.53 12.06
C LEU A 241 7.96 14.08 12.75
N HIS A 242 9.11 14.13 12.05
CA HIS A 242 10.41 13.78 12.60
C HIS A 242 10.80 14.71 13.76
N ALA A 243 10.71 16.03 13.60
CA ALA A 243 11.07 16.98 14.66
C ALA A 243 10.22 16.81 15.94
N HIS A 244 8.95 16.42 15.81
CA HIS A 244 8.12 16.07 16.97
C HIS A 244 8.56 14.73 17.59
N MET A 245 8.81 13.71 16.77
CA MET A 245 9.26 12.39 17.23
C MET A 245 10.64 12.41 17.89
N GLU A 246 11.57 13.25 17.43
CA GLU A 246 12.92 13.39 18.00
C GLU A 246 12.83 13.92 19.43
N LYS A 247 12.11 15.04 19.65
CA LYS A 247 11.84 15.55 21.00
C LYS A 247 11.14 14.54 21.91
N ILE A 248 10.19 13.77 21.38
CA ILE A 248 9.49 12.71 22.12
C ILE A 248 10.43 11.57 22.53
N ILE A 249 11.43 11.25 21.70
CA ILE A 249 12.45 10.23 21.99
C ILE A 249 13.42 10.74 23.06
N GLU A 250 13.83 12.01 23.00
CA GLU A 250 14.66 12.68 24.02
C GLU A 250 13.95 12.67 25.38
N GLU A 251 12.72 13.19 25.46
CA GLU A 251 11.89 13.22 26.68
C GLU A 251 11.61 11.82 27.28
N LYS A 252 11.76 10.75 26.49
CA LYS A 252 11.64 9.36 26.94
C LYS A 252 12.97 8.76 27.40
N MET A 253 14.07 9.07 26.71
CA MET A 253 15.41 8.56 27.06
C MET A 253 15.95 9.16 28.36
N GLU A 254 15.46 10.33 28.78
CA GLU A 254 15.80 10.96 30.06
C GLU A 254 15.02 10.40 31.26
N ARG A 255 13.90 9.69 31.04
CA ARG A 255 13.09 9.14 32.14
C ARG A 255 13.66 7.81 32.65
N PRO A 256 13.74 7.60 33.97
CA PRO A 256 14.00 6.27 34.54
C PRO A 256 12.92 5.29 34.07
N GLN A 257 13.31 4.06 33.71
CA GLN A 257 12.35 2.98 33.47
C GLN A 257 11.72 2.55 34.80
N THR A 258 10.55 3.11 35.10
CA THR A 258 9.65 2.64 36.17
C THR A 258 8.84 1.43 35.70
N GLU A 259 8.21 0.71 36.62
CA GLU A 259 7.50 -0.54 36.31
C GLU A 259 6.14 -0.35 35.59
N GLU A 260 5.75 0.88 35.30
CA GLU A 260 4.47 1.22 34.65
C GLU A 260 4.49 1.04 33.13
N TYR A 261 3.89 -0.07 32.66
CA TYR A 261 3.29 -0.23 31.32
C TYR A 261 4.13 0.14 30.07
N ASN A 262 5.17 -0.66 29.81
CA ASN A 262 5.92 -0.68 28.53
C ASN A 262 5.06 -0.40 27.28
N ASP A 263 5.60 0.38 26.34
CA ASP A 263 5.04 0.58 25.00
C ASP A 263 6.01 0.15 23.88
N ALA A 264 5.68 0.45 22.62
CA ALA A 264 6.46 -0.01 21.48
C ALA A 264 7.91 0.49 21.52
N PHE A 265 8.16 1.66 22.10
CA PHE A 265 9.51 2.20 22.22
C PHE A 265 10.36 1.35 23.15
N ASP A 266 9.83 0.90 24.28
CA ASP A 266 10.54 0.06 25.27
C ASP A 266 10.80 -1.36 24.73
N TYR A 267 9.82 -1.94 24.03
CA TYR A 267 10.02 -3.22 23.33
C TYR A 267 11.05 -3.09 22.19
N MET A 268 11.11 -1.97 21.48
CA MET A 268 12.16 -1.70 20.49
C MET A 268 13.54 -1.52 21.14
N LEU A 269 13.65 -0.70 22.19
CA LEU A 269 14.92 -0.41 22.86
C LEU A 269 15.51 -1.65 23.54
N SER A 270 14.68 -2.46 24.20
CA SER A 270 15.12 -3.74 24.75
C SER A 270 15.55 -4.72 23.65
N SER A 271 14.81 -4.83 22.53
CA SER A 271 15.17 -5.78 21.48
C SER A 271 16.35 -5.35 20.59
N ALA A 272 16.65 -4.06 20.53
CA ALA A 272 17.85 -3.56 19.85
C ALA A 272 19.14 -4.03 20.54
N LYS A 273 19.14 -4.16 21.87
CA LYS A 273 20.29 -4.65 22.66
C LYS A 273 20.59 -6.14 22.44
N GLU A 274 19.65 -6.92 21.93
CA GLU A 274 19.68 -8.38 21.88
C GLU A 274 20.29 -8.99 20.59
N HIS A 275 20.53 -8.22 19.51
CA HIS A 275 20.49 -8.78 18.14
C HIS A 275 21.62 -8.38 17.15
N GLY A 276 22.85 -8.83 17.43
CA GLY A 276 23.99 -8.70 16.51
C GLY A 276 24.03 -9.71 15.34
N HIS A 277 24.37 -9.21 14.14
CA HIS A 277 24.82 -9.95 12.93
C HIS A 277 23.88 -11.02 12.30
N THR A 278 24.28 -11.60 11.15
CA THR A 278 23.34 -11.98 10.03
C THR A 278 24.02 -12.72 8.84
N LEU A 279 23.23 -13.33 7.91
CA LEU A 279 23.66 -13.87 6.58
C LEU A 279 22.46 -14.21 5.62
N SER A 280 22.70 -14.51 4.32
CA SER A 280 21.77 -14.49 3.14
C SER A 280 21.50 -15.84 2.40
N ILE A 281 20.80 -15.88 1.22
CA ILE A 281 20.94 -16.81 0.01
C ILE A 281 19.72 -16.83 -1.00
N GLN A 282 19.95 -17.32 -2.25
CA GLN A 282 19.13 -17.38 -3.50
C GLN A 282 18.51 -18.80 -3.82
N GLU A 283 17.65 -19.17 -4.80
CA GLU A 283 16.72 -18.59 -5.85
C GLU A 283 15.84 -19.74 -6.51
N LEU A 284 14.72 -19.46 -7.25
CA LEU A 284 14.24 -20.29 -8.42
C LEU A 284 13.03 -19.78 -9.30
N LYS A 285 12.91 -20.31 -10.54
CA LYS A 285 12.29 -19.68 -11.73
C LYS A 285 10.77 -19.89 -11.97
N GLY A 286 10.24 -19.23 -13.03
CA GLY A 286 8.91 -19.50 -13.61
C GLY A 286 8.66 -18.86 -14.99
N TYR A 287 9.08 -17.61 -15.18
CA TYR A 287 9.25 -16.92 -16.47
C TYR A 287 10.62 -16.22 -16.44
N GLN A 288 11.13 -15.71 -17.57
CA GLN A 288 12.25 -14.77 -17.49
C GLN A 288 11.74 -13.36 -17.12
N ILE A 289 12.39 -12.78 -16.12
CA ILE A 289 12.21 -11.40 -15.67
C ILE A 289 13.61 -10.79 -15.67
N PRO A 290 13.95 -9.92 -16.64
CA PRO A 290 15.33 -9.46 -16.77
C PRO A 290 15.80 -8.65 -15.56
N LYS A 291 17.08 -8.81 -15.20
CA LYS A 291 17.69 -8.16 -14.04
C LYS A 291 17.45 -6.64 -14.07
N GLY A 292 16.83 -6.11 -13.02
CA GLY A 292 16.49 -4.69 -12.89
C GLY A 292 15.06 -4.30 -13.34
N TRP A 293 14.29 -5.21 -13.93
CA TRP A 293 12.84 -5.01 -14.12
C TRP A 293 12.11 -5.09 -12.77
N SER A 294 11.05 -4.31 -12.59
CA SER A 294 10.26 -4.35 -11.36
C SER A 294 9.16 -5.41 -11.45
N VAL A 295 8.93 -6.16 -10.37
CA VAL A 295 7.81 -7.10 -10.26
C VAL A 295 6.76 -6.52 -9.33
N MET A 296 5.53 -6.36 -9.81
CA MET A 296 4.42 -5.81 -9.06
C MET A 296 3.31 -6.87 -8.96
N TYR A 297 3.27 -7.59 -7.85
CA TYR A 297 2.18 -8.53 -7.56
C TYR A 297 0.89 -7.81 -7.15
N SER A 298 -0.25 -8.51 -7.09
CA SER A 298 -1.51 -7.92 -6.64
C SER A 298 -2.27 -8.85 -5.69
N ILE A 299 -2.36 -8.45 -4.42
CA ILE A 299 -3.10 -9.16 -3.36
C ILE A 299 -4.59 -9.18 -3.70
N ARG A 300 -5.19 -7.99 -3.90
CA ARG A 300 -6.61 -7.80 -4.24
C ARG A 300 -7.06 -8.68 -5.40
N ASP A 301 -6.42 -8.53 -6.56
CA ASP A 301 -6.73 -9.30 -7.76
C ASP A 301 -6.61 -10.82 -7.55
N THR A 302 -5.72 -11.26 -6.64
CA THR A 302 -5.51 -12.69 -6.35
C THR A 302 -6.58 -13.24 -5.42
N HIS A 303 -7.13 -12.44 -4.51
CA HIS A 303 -8.35 -12.81 -3.78
C HIS A 303 -9.55 -12.88 -4.75
N GLU A 304 -9.69 -11.92 -5.67
CA GLU A 304 -10.77 -11.88 -6.66
C GLU A 304 -10.71 -12.98 -7.73
N THR A 305 -9.54 -13.56 -7.99
CA THR A 305 -9.33 -14.57 -9.06
C THR A 305 -8.88 -15.94 -8.54
N ALA A 306 -8.78 -16.14 -7.23
CA ALA A 306 -8.51 -17.45 -6.66
C ALA A 306 -9.77 -18.31 -6.71
N ALA A 307 -9.72 -19.41 -7.46
CA ALA A 307 -10.85 -20.33 -7.69
C ALA A 307 -11.43 -21.01 -6.43
N VAL A 308 -10.83 -20.80 -5.25
CA VAL A 308 -11.41 -21.23 -3.97
C VAL A 308 -12.51 -20.31 -3.46
N PHE A 309 -12.54 -19.04 -3.89
CA PHE A 309 -13.51 -18.05 -3.45
C PHE A 309 -14.70 -17.98 -4.41
N GLN A 310 -15.85 -18.53 -4.00
CA GLN A 310 -17.07 -18.47 -4.80
C GLN A 310 -17.72 -17.08 -4.68
N ASN A 311 -18.27 -16.55 -5.78
CA ASN A 311 -18.90 -15.21 -5.84
C ASN A 311 -18.07 -14.08 -5.16
N PRO A 312 -16.79 -13.86 -5.54
CA PRO A 312 -15.83 -13.03 -4.77
C PRO A 312 -16.11 -11.52 -4.78
N GLN A 313 -17.26 -11.09 -5.33
CA GLN A 313 -17.76 -9.71 -5.25
C GLN A 313 -18.82 -9.53 -4.15
N GLN A 314 -19.32 -10.62 -3.55
CA GLN A 314 -20.27 -10.57 -2.44
C GLN A 314 -19.54 -10.50 -1.09
N PHE A 315 -20.03 -9.65 -0.17
CA PHE A 315 -19.57 -9.66 1.20
C PHE A 315 -20.27 -10.79 1.97
N ASP A 316 -19.55 -11.89 2.14
CA ASP A 316 -20.03 -13.12 2.76
C ASP A 316 -18.95 -13.60 3.75
N PRO A 317 -19.18 -13.46 5.07
CA PRO A 317 -18.23 -13.90 6.11
C PRO A 317 -18.11 -15.41 6.26
N ASP A 318 -19.16 -16.18 5.95
CA ASP A 318 -19.26 -17.59 6.35
C ASP A 318 -18.30 -18.50 5.57
N ARG A 319 -17.73 -18.02 4.46
CA ARG A 319 -16.62 -18.66 3.74
C ARG A 319 -15.35 -18.84 4.57
N PHE A 320 -15.21 -18.07 5.65
CA PHE A 320 -14.12 -18.20 6.62
C PHE A 320 -14.52 -19.07 7.83
N GLY A 321 -15.79 -19.46 7.93
CA GLY A 321 -16.33 -20.36 8.95
C GLY A 321 -15.96 -21.83 8.72
N PRO A 322 -16.15 -22.69 9.75
CA PRO A 322 -15.66 -24.07 9.77
C PRO A 322 -16.34 -25.00 8.75
N GLU A 323 -17.50 -24.61 8.21
CA GLU A 323 -18.23 -25.40 7.21
C GLU A 323 -17.66 -25.29 5.79
N ARG A 324 -17.03 -24.16 5.46
CA ARG A 324 -16.52 -23.89 4.10
C ARG A 324 -15.01 -23.74 4.02
N GLU A 325 -14.39 -23.10 5.01
CA GLU A 325 -12.94 -22.88 5.13
C GLU A 325 -12.20 -22.47 3.81
N GLU A 326 -12.85 -21.72 2.92
CA GLU A 326 -12.37 -21.42 1.55
C GLU A 326 -10.94 -20.84 1.54
N SER A 327 -10.62 -20.02 2.55
CA SER A 327 -9.30 -19.41 2.75
C SER A 327 -8.18 -20.41 3.10
N ARG A 328 -8.49 -21.59 3.64
CA ARG A 328 -7.53 -22.63 4.03
C ARG A 328 -7.26 -23.64 2.92
N ALA A 329 -8.21 -23.81 1.99
CA ALA A 329 -8.09 -24.72 0.85
C ALA A 329 -6.85 -24.48 -0.03
N SER A 330 -6.28 -23.26 0.00
CA SER A 330 -5.02 -22.93 -0.66
C SER A 330 -4.21 -21.91 0.14
N ARG A 331 -3.01 -22.31 0.58
CA ARG A 331 -2.13 -21.54 1.50
C ARG A 331 -1.67 -20.17 1.00
N PHE A 332 -1.96 -19.80 -0.25
CA PHE A 332 -1.63 -18.49 -0.82
C PHE A 332 -2.80 -17.84 -1.60
N SER A 333 -4.01 -18.39 -1.55
CA SER A 333 -5.20 -17.73 -2.10
C SER A 333 -5.66 -16.55 -1.25
N TYR A 334 -5.44 -16.60 0.08
CA TYR A 334 -5.77 -15.52 1.01
C TYR A 334 -4.52 -14.99 1.69
N VAL A 335 -4.01 -13.85 1.21
CA VAL A 335 -2.76 -13.21 1.68
C VAL A 335 -2.93 -11.70 1.96
N PRO A 336 -3.95 -11.26 2.74
CA PRO A 336 -4.17 -9.84 3.02
C PRO A 336 -2.97 -9.15 3.68
N PHE A 337 -2.20 -9.90 4.47
CA PHE A 337 -0.99 -9.44 5.15
C PHE A 337 0.31 -9.80 4.41
N GLY A 338 0.23 -10.13 3.11
CA GLY A 338 1.36 -10.65 2.35
C GLY A 338 1.81 -12.02 2.85
N GLY A 339 3.12 -12.29 2.81
CA GLY A 339 3.68 -13.60 3.15
C GLY A 339 5.21 -13.62 3.15
N GLY A 340 5.76 -14.79 3.46
CA GLY A 340 7.22 -14.98 3.59
C GLY A 340 7.85 -14.03 4.60
N VAL A 341 9.13 -13.69 4.38
CA VAL A 341 9.91 -12.82 5.28
C VAL A 341 9.43 -11.36 5.31
N ARG A 342 8.55 -10.94 4.37
CA ARG A 342 7.96 -9.58 4.28
C ARG A 342 6.50 -9.51 4.75
N SER A 343 5.93 -10.61 5.26
CA SER A 343 4.60 -10.64 5.90
C SER A 343 4.42 -9.51 6.92
N CYS A 344 3.22 -8.95 7.04
CA CYS A 344 2.97 -7.79 7.90
C CYS A 344 3.37 -8.08 9.36
N VAL A 345 4.32 -7.30 9.89
CA VAL A 345 4.86 -7.48 11.25
C VAL A 345 3.84 -7.15 12.34
N GLY A 346 2.92 -6.21 12.06
CA GLY A 346 1.84 -5.80 12.95
C GLY A 346 0.48 -6.43 12.63
N LYS A 347 0.41 -7.59 11.94
CA LYS A 347 -0.89 -8.19 11.56
C LYS A 347 -1.78 -8.44 12.78
N GLU A 348 -1.21 -8.96 13.88
CA GLU A 348 -1.98 -9.39 15.05
C GLU A 348 -2.58 -8.16 15.76
N LEU A 349 -1.82 -7.05 15.85
CA LEU A 349 -2.33 -5.76 16.31
C LEU A 349 -3.49 -5.28 15.43
N ALA A 350 -3.37 -5.32 14.11
CA ALA A 350 -4.45 -4.91 13.21
C ALA A 350 -5.70 -5.78 13.38
N GLN A 351 -5.53 -7.09 13.59
CA GLN A 351 -6.63 -8.01 13.88
C GLN A 351 -7.27 -7.76 15.26
N ILE A 352 -6.50 -7.35 16.27
CA ILE A 352 -7.04 -6.94 17.58
C ILE A 352 -7.79 -5.62 17.48
N ILE A 353 -7.23 -4.59 16.85
CA ILE A 353 -7.91 -3.29 16.63
C ILE A 353 -9.25 -3.49 15.91
N LEU A 354 -9.28 -4.28 14.84
CA LEU A 354 -10.52 -4.57 14.10
C LEU A 354 -11.54 -5.36 14.93
N LYS A 355 -11.09 -6.33 15.75
CA LYS A 355 -11.98 -7.09 16.66
C LYS A 355 -12.55 -6.20 17.76
N THR A 356 -11.72 -5.41 18.43
CA THR A 356 -12.16 -4.46 19.46
C THR A 356 -13.16 -3.47 18.88
N LEU A 357 -12.86 -2.85 17.74
CA LEU A 357 -13.79 -1.94 17.07
C LEU A 357 -15.12 -2.63 16.73
N ALA A 358 -15.10 -3.84 16.18
CA ALA A 358 -16.33 -4.57 15.84
C ALA A 358 -17.15 -4.95 17.09
N VAL A 359 -16.51 -5.43 18.16
CA VAL A 359 -17.19 -5.83 19.41
C VAL A 359 -17.82 -4.63 20.10
N GLU A 360 -17.07 -3.53 20.28
CA GLU A 360 -17.59 -2.33 20.94
C GLU A 360 -18.69 -1.67 20.09
N LEU A 361 -18.54 -1.62 18.75
CA LEU A 361 -19.54 -1.04 17.85
C LEU A 361 -20.85 -1.86 17.84
N ILE A 362 -20.77 -3.19 17.61
CA ILE A 362 -21.97 -4.06 17.58
C ILE A 362 -22.63 -4.15 18.96
N GLY A 363 -21.82 -4.17 20.04
CA GLY A 363 -22.31 -4.32 21.40
C GLY A 363 -22.95 -3.06 22.01
N THR A 364 -22.69 -1.87 21.46
CA THR A 364 -23.19 -0.60 22.01
C THR A 364 -24.02 0.24 21.05
N MET A 365 -23.88 0.07 19.73
CA MET A 365 -24.43 0.99 18.75
C MET A 365 -25.18 0.31 17.60
N SER A 366 -26.15 1.04 17.08
CA SER A 366 -26.85 0.80 15.84
C SER A 366 -26.52 1.96 14.90
N TRP A 367 -26.56 1.70 13.59
CA TRP A 367 -26.15 2.71 12.61
C TRP A 367 -26.89 2.59 11.29
N THR A 368 -27.08 3.72 10.61
CA THR A 368 -27.64 3.78 9.26
C THR A 368 -26.73 4.62 8.36
N LEU A 369 -26.64 4.22 7.09
CA LEU A 369 -25.98 5.04 6.07
C LEU A 369 -26.72 6.38 5.96
N ALA A 370 -25.98 7.48 5.89
CA ALA A 370 -26.58 8.82 5.77
C ALA A 370 -26.84 9.23 4.30
N THR A 371 -26.31 8.45 3.35
CA THR A 371 -26.58 8.55 1.92
C THR A 371 -27.51 7.41 1.48
N GLU A 372 -28.23 7.62 0.37
CA GLU A 372 -29.07 6.60 -0.27
C GLU A 372 -28.22 5.45 -0.85
N ASP A 373 -27.19 5.81 -1.62
CA ASP A 373 -26.20 4.88 -2.20
C ASP A 373 -24.96 4.68 -1.31
N PHE A 374 -24.35 3.50 -1.42
CA PHE A 374 -22.99 3.26 -0.90
C PHE A 374 -21.95 4.14 -1.61
N PRO A 375 -20.93 4.66 -0.89
CA PRO A 375 -19.95 5.54 -1.50
C PRO A 375 -19.08 4.82 -2.53
N LYS A 376 -18.88 5.46 -3.68
CA LYS A 376 -17.95 4.97 -4.71
C LYS A 376 -16.55 4.79 -4.13
N MET A 377 -15.99 3.60 -4.28
CA MET A 377 -14.64 3.26 -3.79
C MET A 377 -13.55 3.55 -4.82
N GLN A 378 -12.55 4.33 -4.42
CA GLN A 378 -11.24 4.36 -5.07
C GLN A 378 -10.42 3.18 -4.51
N THR A 379 -9.76 2.40 -5.37
CA THR A 379 -9.03 1.19 -4.94
C THR A 379 -7.53 1.20 -5.26
N VAL A 380 -7.02 2.26 -5.89
CA VAL A 380 -5.61 2.43 -6.30
C VAL A 380 -5.22 3.92 -6.16
N PRO A 381 -4.04 4.28 -5.61
CA PRO A 381 -3.05 3.41 -4.97
C PRO A 381 -3.43 3.04 -3.51
N ILE A 382 -4.35 3.77 -2.90
CA ILE A 382 -4.85 3.57 -1.53
C ILE A 382 -6.36 3.37 -1.60
N VAL A 383 -6.90 2.39 -0.88
CA VAL A 383 -8.34 2.09 -0.86
C VAL A 383 -9.07 3.08 0.05
N HIS A 384 -10.05 3.80 -0.48
CA HIS A 384 -10.89 4.75 0.26
C HIS A 384 -12.22 5.03 -0.45
N PRO A 385 -13.30 5.39 0.28
CA PRO A 385 -14.48 5.98 -0.34
C PRO A 385 -14.16 7.39 -0.86
N VAL A 386 -14.59 7.72 -2.07
CA VAL A 386 -14.24 8.99 -2.75
C VAL A 386 -14.81 10.23 -2.04
N ASN A 387 -16.01 10.10 -1.45
CA ASN A 387 -16.72 11.18 -0.75
C ASN A 387 -16.88 10.88 0.75
N GLY A 388 -15.96 10.15 1.37
CA GLY A 388 -16.12 9.66 2.74
C GLY A 388 -17.18 8.56 2.89
N LEU A 389 -17.42 8.12 4.12
CA LEU A 389 -18.46 7.15 4.49
C LEU A 389 -19.32 7.77 5.59
N HIS A 390 -20.36 8.49 5.18
CA HIS A 390 -21.26 9.21 6.08
C HIS A 390 -22.28 8.27 6.73
N VAL A 391 -22.26 8.19 8.06
CA VAL A 391 -23.09 7.26 8.86
C VAL A 391 -23.68 7.98 10.06
N ASN A 392 -24.95 7.71 10.34
CA ASN A 392 -25.62 8.17 11.56
C ASN A 392 -25.56 7.05 12.62
N PHE A 393 -25.10 7.36 13.82
CA PHE A 393 -24.98 6.41 14.94
C PHE A 393 -26.04 6.67 16.01
N ARG A 394 -26.47 5.61 16.71
CA ARG A 394 -27.37 5.66 17.87
C ARG A 394 -27.02 4.53 18.84
N TYR A 395 -27.09 4.75 20.14
CA TYR A 395 -26.93 3.66 21.12
C TYR A 395 -28.02 2.59 20.92
N SER A 396 -27.63 1.31 20.92
CA SER A 396 -28.56 0.18 20.74
C SER A 396 -29.48 -0.05 21.94
N HIS A 397 -29.06 0.44 23.11
CA HIS A 397 -29.81 0.43 24.35
C HIS A 397 -29.73 1.83 24.96
N ALA A 398 -30.83 2.30 25.57
CA ALA A 398 -30.75 3.41 26.49
C ALA A 398 -29.93 2.97 27.72
N LEU A 399 -29.02 3.85 28.17
CA LEU A 399 -28.21 3.67 29.39
C LEU A 399 -29.05 3.92 30.65
#